data_AF-A0A1L5KK91-F1
#
_entry.id   AF-A0A1L5KK91-F1
#
_cell.length_a   1.000
_cell.length_b   1.000
_cell.length_c   1.000
_cell.angle_alpha   90.00
_cell.angle_beta   90.00
_cell.angle_gamma   90.00
#
_symmetry.space_group_name_H-M   'P 1'
#
loop_
_entity.id
_entity.type
_entity.pdbx_description
1 polymer ?
#
loop_
_entity_poly.entity_id
_entity_poly.type
_entity_poly.pdbx_seq_one_letter_code
_entity_poly.pdbx_strand_id
1 'polypeptide(L)'
;MSKLVKETKQALRQAVLDAMGKAVADGALPPEPIPAFTVEVPADRANGDYATNAAMACAKAFHMAPRKIAEEVLARMDLADTFFSRCEAAGPGFLNFFLADSYYAAILKDIRACGKGYGRSDFGRGKRVMVEFVSANPTGPMHMGNARGGALGDCLAAALDYAGFDVCREFYVNDAGNQIEKFALSLEVRYLQHFLGEDAIELPEDSYHGDDIRVRAEEFAAVFGD
;
A
#
# COMPACT_ATOMS: atom_id res chain seq x y z
N MET A 1 3.76 2.02 -8.05
CA MET A 1 5.00 2.74 -8.44
C MET A 1 4.89 3.00 -9.94
N SER A 2 5.12 4.23 -10.44
CA SER A 2 5.10 4.45 -11.89
C SER A 2 6.08 3.48 -12.56
N LYS A 3 5.69 2.96 -13.73
CA LYS A 3 6.52 2.06 -14.54
C LYS A 3 7.91 2.67 -14.78
N LEU A 4 7.96 3.97 -15.06
CA LEU A 4 9.20 4.72 -15.25
C LEU A 4 10.12 4.70 -14.02
N VAL A 5 9.59 4.79 -12.80
CA VAL A 5 10.40 4.75 -11.57
C VAL A 5 11.07 3.38 -11.43
N LYS A 6 10.32 2.30 -11.70
CA LYS A 6 10.84 0.93 -11.65
C LYS A 6 11.91 0.71 -12.74
N GLU A 7 11.63 1.16 -13.96
CA GLU A 7 12.56 1.09 -15.09
C GLU A 7 13.84 1.89 -14.82
N THR A 8 13.73 3.08 -14.23
CA THR A 8 14.89 3.93 -13.88
C THR A 8 15.79 3.25 -12.85
N LYS A 9 15.21 2.63 -11.81
CA LYS A 9 15.99 1.84 -10.83
C LYS A 9 16.66 0.62 -11.48
N GLN A 10 15.98 -0.04 -12.42
CA GLN A 10 16.54 -1.16 -13.15
C GLN A 10 17.67 -0.73 -14.09
N ALA A 11 17.51 0.38 -14.79
CA ALA A 11 18.53 0.98 -15.65
C ALA A 11 19.77 1.38 -14.85
N LEU A 12 19.60 1.99 -13.66
CA LEU A 12 20.72 2.27 -12.76
C LEU A 12 21.48 0.99 -12.40
N ARG A 13 20.76 -0.05 -11.98
CA ARG A 13 21.37 -1.33 -11.61
C ARG A 13 22.15 -1.92 -12.78
N GLN A 14 21.58 -1.87 -13.98
CA GLN A 14 22.23 -2.36 -15.20
C GLN A 14 23.48 -1.55 -15.53
N ALA A 15 23.42 -0.22 -15.48
CA ALA A 15 24.57 0.65 -15.75
C ALA A 15 25.74 0.37 -14.80
N VAL A 16 25.47 0.12 -13.51
CA VAL A 16 26.49 -0.30 -12.53
C VAL A 16 27.11 -1.64 -12.89
N LEU A 17 26.29 -2.63 -13.25
CA LEU A 17 26.78 -3.96 -13.64
C LEU A 17 27.60 -3.91 -14.94
N ASP A 18 27.18 -3.13 -15.92
CA ASP A 18 27.89 -2.95 -17.18
C ASP A 18 29.24 -2.25 -16.95
N ALA A 19 29.27 -1.22 -16.10
CA ALA A 19 30.50 -0.54 -15.72
C ALA A 19 31.48 -1.45 -14.96
N MET A 20 30.97 -2.29 -14.04
CA MET A 20 31.77 -3.33 -13.39
C MET A 20 32.30 -4.36 -14.41
N GLY A 21 31.46 -4.80 -15.35
CA GLY A 21 31.87 -5.72 -16.42
C GLY A 21 32.98 -5.16 -17.31
N LYS A 22 32.88 -3.87 -17.68
CA LYS A 22 33.94 -3.15 -18.41
C LYS A 22 35.25 -3.10 -17.60
N ALA A 23 35.16 -2.86 -16.29
CA ALA A 23 36.32 -2.80 -15.40
C ALA A 23 36.98 -4.18 -15.18
N VAL A 24 36.20 -5.26 -15.27
CA VAL A 24 36.75 -6.62 -15.28
C VAL A 24 37.44 -6.91 -16.62
N ALA A 25 36.82 -6.50 -17.73
CA ALA A 25 37.32 -6.78 -19.08
C ALA A 25 38.68 -6.12 -19.38
N ASP A 26 38.96 -4.95 -18.80
CA ASP A 26 40.25 -4.27 -18.94
C ASP A 26 41.23 -4.53 -17.79
N GLY A 27 40.87 -5.40 -16.85
CA GLY A 27 41.73 -5.87 -15.77
C GLY A 27 41.84 -4.93 -14.56
N ALA A 28 41.03 -3.87 -14.48
CA ALA A 28 41.01 -2.96 -13.33
C ALA A 28 40.30 -3.56 -12.09
N LEU A 29 39.31 -4.44 -12.30
CA LEU A 29 38.65 -5.21 -11.24
C LEU A 29 38.86 -6.72 -11.47
N PRO A 30 38.93 -7.53 -10.41
CA PRO A 30 39.10 -8.97 -10.54
C PRO A 30 37.81 -9.63 -11.09
N PRO A 31 37.93 -10.75 -11.84
CA PRO A 31 36.80 -11.47 -12.43
C PRO A 31 36.05 -12.33 -11.39
N GLU A 32 35.67 -11.72 -10.28
CA GLU A 32 34.96 -12.37 -9.17
C GLU A 32 33.45 -12.13 -9.26
N PRO A 33 32.60 -13.03 -8.72
CA PRO A 33 31.16 -12.83 -8.70
C PRO A 33 30.76 -11.54 -7.97
N ILE A 34 29.90 -10.74 -8.61
CA ILE A 34 29.36 -9.51 -8.03
C ILE A 34 28.29 -9.87 -6.98
N PRO A 35 28.49 -9.56 -5.68
CA PRO A 35 27.50 -9.84 -4.66
C PRO A 35 26.23 -8.98 -4.82
N ALA A 36 25.14 -9.39 -4.16
CA ALA A 36 23.93 -8.59 -4.17
C ALA A 36 24.15 -7.23 -3.49
N PHE A 37 23.75 -6.17 -4.18
CA PHE A 37 23.80 -4.79 -3.69
C PHE A 37 22.44 -4.11 -3.78
N THR A 38 22.28 -3.02 -3.03
CA THR A 38 21.04 -2.26 -2.93
C THR A 38 21.11 -0.96 -3.74
N VAL A 39 19.94 -0.51 -4.20
CA VAL A 39 19.72 0.81 -4.78
C VAL A 39 18.63 1.47 -3.96
N GLU A 40 18.95 2.59 -3.32
CA GLU A 40 18.08 3.25 -2.36
C GLU A 40 18.01 4.76 -2.62
N VAL A 41 17.07 5.42 -1.95
CA VAL A 41 17.01 6.90 -1.93
C VAL A 41 17.83 7.35 -0.72
N PRO A 42 18.88 8.15 -0.90
CA PRO A 42 19.71 8.59 0.22
C PRO A 42 18.90 9.47 1.18
N ALA A 43 19.27 9.42 2.47
CA ALA A 43 18.61 10.23 3.50
C ALA A 43 18.83 11.74 3.28
N ASP A 44 20.04 12.11 2.86
CA ASP A 44 20.38 13.48 2.46
C ASP A 44 20.33 13.62 0.94
N ARG A 45 19.48 14.52 0.45
CA ARG A 45 19.30 14.79 -0.98
C ARG A 45 20.51 15.43 -1.64
N ALA A 46 21.44 16.01 -0.88
CA ALA A 46 22.72 16.47 -1.42
C ALA A 46 23.54 15.30 -2.01
N ASN A 47 23.27 14.06 -1.57
CA ASN A 47 23.89 12.84 -2.08
C ASN A 47 23.15 12.23 -3.28
N GLY A 48 22.29 12.99 -3.96
CA GLY A 48 21.59 12.59 -5.18
C GLY A 48 20.20 12.02 -4.96
N ASP A 49 19.60 11.56 -6.06
CA ASP A 49 18.25 10.99 -6.08
C ASP A 49 18.25 9.49 -5.75
N TYR A 50 19.33 8.80 -6.12
CA TYR A 50 19.57 7.40 -5.79
C TYR A 50 21.01 7.18 -5.37
N ALA A 51 21.23 6.20 -4.50
CA ALA A 51 22.55 5.75 -4.10
C ALA A 51 22.63 4.22 -4.15
N THR A 52 23.83 3.70 -4.38
CA THR A 52 24.10 2.27 -4.28
C THR A 52 25.38 1.98 -3.49
N ASN A 53 25.33 0.90 -2.71
CA ASN A 53 26.45 0.36 -1.96
C ASN A 53 27.24 -0.71 -2.74
N ALA A 54 27.08 -0.79 -4.06
CA ALA A 54 27.65 -1.86 -4.89
C ALA A 54 29.15 -2.08 -4.67
N ALA A 55 29.93 -1.00 -4.59
CA ALA A 55 31.37 -1.09 -4.36
C ALA A 55 31.71 -1.65 -2.96
N MET A 56 30.93 -1.29 -1.94
CA MET A 56 31.05 -1.84 -0.58
C MET A 56 30.71 -3.32 -0.52
N ALA A 57 29.66 -3.74 -1.24
CA ALA A 57 29.28 -5.14 -1.33
C ALA A 57 30.38 -5.98 -1.99
N CYS A 58 31.09 -5.43 -3.00
CA CYS A 58 32.15 -6.12 -3.72
C CYS A 58 33.51 -6.13 -3.00
N ALA A 59 33.73 -5.25 -2.01
CA ALA A 59 35.05 -5.05 -1.39
C ALA A 59 35.71 -6.34 -0.87
N LYS A 60 34.93 -7.21 -0.22
CA LYS A 60 35.43 -8.50 0.29
C LYS A 60 35.77 -9.47 -0.84
N ALA A 61 34.89 -9.58 -1.84
CA ALA A 61 35.10 -10.49 -2.97
C ALA A 61 36.30 -10.06 -3.81
N PHE A 62 36.47 -8.76 -4.03
CA PHE A 62 37.51 -8.22 -4.89
C PHE A 62 38.84 -8.00 -4.16
N HIS A 63 38.87 -8.17 -2.83
CA HIS A 63 40.03 -7.86 -1.99
C HIS A 63 40.56 -6.43 -2.21
N MET A 64 39.65 -5.49 -2.48
CA MET A 64 39.95 -4.10 -2.81
C MET A 64 39.20 -3.13 -1.90
N ALA A 65 39.80 -1.97 -1.64
CA ALA A 65 39.13 -0.91 -0.91
C ALA A 65 37.87 -0.45 -1.66
N PRO A 66 36.70 -0.32 -1.00
CA PRO A 66 35.46 0.01 -1.71
C PRO A 66 35.52 1.34 -2.44
N ARG A 67 36.27 2.32 -1.91
CA ARG A 67 36.52 3.59 -2.60
C ARG A 67 37.17 3.41 -3.96
N LYS A 68 38.19 2.54 -4.07
CA LYS A 68 38.85 2.23 -5.34
C LYS A 68 37.89 1.55 -6.30
N ILE A 69 37.10 0.60 -5.82
CA ILE A 69 36.08 -0.07 -6.65
C ILE A 69 35.08 0.96 -7.20
N ALA A 70 34.61 1.89 -6.35
CA ALA A 70 33.68 2.94 -6.79
C ALA A 70 34.31 3.85 -7.86
N GLU A 71 35.60 4.21 -7.72
CA GLU A 71 36.33 5.01 -8.70
C GLU A 71 36.50 4.28 -10.04
N GLU A 72 36.84 2.99 -10.04
CA GLU A 72 36.95 2.18 -11.26
C GLU A 72 35.61 2.01 -11.98
N VAL A 73 34.53 1.82 -11.21
CA VAL A 73 33.17 1.75 -11.75
C VAL A 73 32.75 3.10 -12.31
N LEU A 74 33.03 4.20 -11.60
CA LEU A 74 32.70 5.55 -12.05
C LEU A 74 33.43 5.91 -13.36
N ALA A 75 34.70 5.53 -13.49
CA ALA A 75 35.51 5.80 -14.68
C ALA A 75 34.97 5.14 -15.97
N ARG A 76 34.13 4.09 -15.83
CA ARG A 76 33.53 3.34 -16.94
C ARG A 76 32.01 3.45 -16.98
N MET A 77 31.46 4.32 -16.13
CA MET A 77 30.04 4.57 -16.06
C MET A 77 29.57 5.22 -17.35
N ASP A 78 28.53 4.65 -17.95
CA ASP A 78 27.87 5.19 -19.12
C ASP A 78 26.40 5.42 -18.78
N LEU A 79 25.96 6.67 -18.92
CA LEU A 79 24.62 7.13 -18.55
C LEU A 79 23.81 7.58 -19.77
N ALA A 80 24.35 7.49 -20.99
CA ALA A 80 23.76 8.09 -22.19
C ALA A 80 22.30 7.66 -22.45
N ASP A 81 21.99 6.38 -22.22
CA ASP A 81 20.65 5.80 -22.42
C ASP A 81 19.85 5.70 -21.11
N THR A 82 20.19 6.53 -20.11
CA THR A 82 19.53 6.54 -18.81
C THR A 82 18.92 7.89 -18.51
N PHE A 83 18.18 7.97 -17.40
CA PHE A 83 17.62 9.21 -16.88
C PHE A 83 18.57 9.96 -15.94
N PHE A 84 19.85 9.60 -15.88
CA PHE A 84 20.83 10.19 -14.97
C PHE A 84 21.70 11.22 -15.69
N SER A 85 21.84 12.40 -15.08
CA SER A 85 22.72 13.47 -15.56
C SER A 85 24.17 13.25 -15.14
N ARG A 86 24.39 12.67 -13.95
CA ARG A 86 25.72 12.34 -13.43
C ARG A 86 25.69 11.27 -12.35
N CYS A 87 26.85 10.68 -12.13
CA CYS A 87 27.16 9.79 -11.02
C CYS A 87 28.40 10.30 -10.28
N GLU A 88 28.44 10.15 -8.95
CA GLU A 88 29.55 10.60 -8.11
C GLU A 88 29.92 9.52 -7.09
N ALA A 89 31.22 9.30 -6.87
CA ALA A 89 31.69 8.42 -5.80
C ALA A 89 31.81 9.19 -4.47
N ALA A 90 31.08 8.75 -3.45
CA ALA A 90 30.97 9.43 -2.16
C ALA A 90 31.38 8.55 -0.97
N GLY A 91 31.91 9.21 0.07
CA GLY A 91 32.27 8.58 1.35
C GLY A 91 33.07 7.28 1.18
N PRO A 92 32.70 6.18 1.88
CA PRO A 92 33.45 4.94 1.90
C PRO A 92 33.40 4.13 0.59
N GLY A 93 32.61 4.54 -0.41
CA GLY A 93 32.39 3.78 -1.65
C GLY A 93 30.93 3.73 -2.10
N PHE A 94 30.12 4.74 -1.77
CA PHE A 94 28.80 4.89 -2.38
C PHE A 94 28.94 5.44 -3.80
N LEU A 95 28.06 5.01 -4.69
CA LEU A 95 27.84 5.66 -5.98
C LEU A 95 26.49 6.38 -5.91
N ASN A 96 26.55 7.70 -5.95
CA ASN A 96 25.41 8.61 -5.90
C ASN A 96 25.01 8.99 -7.33
N PHE A 97 23.72 9.00 -7.61
CA PHE A 97 23.17 9.23 -8.94
C PHE A 97 22.17 10.39 -8.91
N PHE A 98 22.30 11.27 -9.89
CA PHE A 98 21.48 12.48 -10.02
C PHE A 98 20.66 12.38 -11.29
N LEU A 99 19.35 12.55 -11.18
CA LEU A 99 18.44 12.52 -12.31
C LEU A 99 18.68 13.73 -13.22
N ALA A 100 18.41 13.54 -14.51
CA ALA A 100 18.36 14.61 -15.49
C ALA A 100 16.93 15.17 -15.60
N ASP A 101 16.80 16.41 -16.09
CA ASP A 101 15.49 17.04 -16.32
C ASP A 101 14.59 16.24 -17.27
N SER A 102 15.20 15.44 -18.15
CA SER A 102 14.51 14.53 -19.06
C SER A 102 13.65 13.50 -18.31
N TYR A 103 14.04 13.09 -17.09
CA TYR A 103 13.26 12.20 -16.24
C TYR A 103 11.93 12.84 -15.85
N TYR A 104 11.95 14.07 -15.33
CA TYR A 104 10.74 14.76 -14.90
C TYR A 104 9.83 15.05 -16.08
N ALA A 105 10.40 15.44 -17.23
CA ALA A 105 9.65 15.59 -18.48
C ALA A 105 8.99 14.28 -18.93
N ALA A 106 9.68 13.13 -18.79
CA ALA A 106 9.12 11.81 -19.10
C ALA A 106 7.97 11.44 -18.15
N ILE A 107 8.10 11.72 -16.84
CA ILE A 107 7.04 11.49 -15.86
C ILE A 107 5.80 12.33 -16.18
N LEU A 108 5.95 13.61 -16.54
CA LEU A 108 4.80 14.45 -16.93
C LEU A 108 4.09 13.93 -18.18
N LYS A 109 4.86 13.42 -19.16
CA LYS A 109 4.30 12.76 -20.35
C LYS A 109 3.55 11.48 -19.98
N ASP A 110 4.09 10.67 -19.08
CA ASP A 110 3.47 9.43 -18.57
C ASP A 110 2.15 9.73 -17.83
N ILE A 111 2.16 10.73 -16.93
CA ILE A 111 0.94 11.20 -16.24
C ILE A 111 -0.12 11.61 -17.25
N ARG A 112 0.25 12.41 -18.26
CA ARG A 112 -0.69 12.85 -19.29
C ARG A 112 -1.21 11.70 -20.15
N ALA A 113 -0.36 10.73 -20.50
CA ALA A 113 -0.72 9.57 -21.30
C ALA A 113 -1.65 8.62 -20.54
N CYS A 114 -1.36 8.35 -19.26
CA CYS A 114 -2.19 7.48 -18.42
C CYS A 114 -3.49 8.13 -17.95
N GLY A 115 -3.53 9.46 -17.82
CA GLY A 115 -4.70 10.21 -17.36
C GLY A 115 -5.22 9.69 -16.01
N LYS A 116 -6.51 9.37 -15.94
CA LYS A 116 -7.15 8.81 -14.73
C LYS A 116 -6.58 7.46 -14.28
N GLY A 117 -5.85 6.76 -15.14
CA GLY A 117 -5.21 5.48 -14.83
C GLY A 117 -3.78 5.61 -14.31
N TYR A 118 -3.25 6.83 -14.15
CA TYR A 118 -1.88 7.00 -13.65
C TYR A 118 -1.72 6.38 -12.26
N GLY A 119 -0.65 5.60 -12.07
CA GLY A 119 -0.38 4.87 -10.83
C GLY A 119 -1.07 3.50 -10.71
N ARG A 120 -1.96 3.14 -11.64
CA ARG A 120 -2.53 1.79 -11.71
C ARG A 120 -1.42 0.80 -12.05
N SER A 121 -1.47 -0.41 -11.49
CA SER A 121 -0.46 -1.43 -11.77
C SER A 121 -1.05 -2.83 -11.94
N ASP A 122 -0.25 -3.75 -12.46
CA ASP A 122 -0.56 -5.17 -12.64
C ASP A 122 0.05 -6.04 -11.53
N PHE A 123 0.49 -5.44 -10.41
CA PHE A 123 1.18 -6.13 -9.33
C PHE A 123 0.40 -7.33 -8.78
N GLY A 124 -0.91 -7.17 -8.62
CA GLY A 124 -1.83 -8.21 -8.15
C GLY A 124 -2.02 -9.36 -9.14
N ARG A 125 -1.73 -9.16 -10.44
CA ARG A 125 -1.87 -10.15 -11.51
C ARG A 125 -3.23 -10.86 -11.51
N GLY A 126 -4.31 -10.13 -11.21
CA GLY A 126 -5.67 -10.66 -11.15
C GLY A 126 -5.92 -11.66 -10.00
N LYS A 127 -5.02 -11.71 -9.00
CA LYS A 127 -5.26 -12.53 -7.80
C LYS A 127 -6.52 -12.04 -7.09
N ARG A 128 -7.38 -12.98 -6.72
CA ARG A 128 -8.60 -12.72 -5.96
C ARG A 128 -8.27 -12.40 -4.50
N VAL A 129 -8.84 -11.32 -3.99
CA VAL A 129 -8.75 -10.91 -2.58
C VAL A 129 -10.13 -10.50 -2.10
N MET A 130 -10.51 -10.98 -0.92
CA MET A 130 -11.71 -10.54 -0.21
C MET A 130 -11.29 -9.58 0.90
N VAL A 131 -11.91 -8.40 0.94
CA VAL A 131 -11.74 -7.42 2.01
C VAL A 131 -13.08 -7.33 2.74
N GLU A 132 -13.13 -7.93 3.93
CA GLU A 132 -14.27 -7.83 4.84
C GLU A 132 -14.05 -6.66 5.80
N PHE A 133 -15.06 -5.81 5.96
CA PHE A 133 -14.99 -4.66 6.87
C PHE A 133 -16.35 -4.21 7.37
N VAL A 134 -16.32 -3.41 8.44
CA VAL A 134 -17.47 -2.99 9.27
C VAL A 134 -18.10 -4.13 10.06
N SER A 135 -18.63 -5.17 9.39
CA SER A 135 -19.26 -6.38 9.95
C SER A 135 -20.00 -6.13 11.26
N ALA A 136 -20.84 -5.09 11.27
CA ALA A 136 -21.57 -4.68 12.47
C ALA A 136 -22.76 -5.61 12.68
N ASN A 137 -22.99 -6.03 13.93
CA ASN A 137 -24.20 -6.77 14.26
C ASN A 137 -25.44 -5.89 14.01
N PRO A 138 -26.51 -6.43 13.44
CA PRO A 138 -27.70 -5.67 13.05
C PRO A 138 -28.63 -5.40 14.24
N THR A 139 -28.08 -5.05 15.40
CA THR A 139 -28.81 -4.86 16.67
C THR A 139 -28.83 -3.40 17.13
N GLY A 140 -28.46 -2.45 16.26
CA GLY A 140 -28.41 -1.04 16.60
C GLY A 140 -27.81 -0.16 15.49
N PRO A 141 -27.84 1.17 15.67
CA PRO A 141 -27.27 2.10 14.71
C PRO A 141 -25.75 1.99 14.62
N MET A 142 -25.21 2.27 13.44
CA MET A 142 -23.76 2.39 13.26
C MET A 142 -23.22 3.64 13.97
N HIS A 143 -22.05 3.50 14.58
CA HIS A 143 -21.34 4.58 15.26
C HIS A 143 -20.03 4.94 14.55
N MET A 144 -19.32 5.95 15.07
CA MET A 144 -18.04 6.42 14.51
C MET A 144 -16.97 5.32 14.38
N GLY A 145 -17.05 4.27 15.20
CA GLY A 145 -16.17 3.11 15.09
C GLY A 145 -16.41 2.32 13.81
N ASN A 146 -17.68 2.08 13.45
CA ASN A 146 -18.05 1.45 12.18
C ASN A 146 -17.64 2.33 10.99
N ALA A 147 -17.87 3.64 11.07
CA ALA A 147 -17.48 4.57 10.00
C ALA A 147 -15.96 4.54 9.74
N ARG A 148 -15.14 4.48 10.80
CA ARG A 148 -13.69 4.31 10.67
C ARG A 148 -13.33 2.99 10.00
N GLY A 149 -13.95 1.88 10.42
CA GLY A 149 -13.76 0.57 9.79
C GLY A 149 -14.16 0.57 8.30
N GLY A 150 -15.28 1.25 7.99
CA GLY A 150 -15.78 1.51 6.64
C GLY A 150 -14.74 2.18 5.75
N ALA A 151 -14.25 3.33 6.18
CA ALA A 151 -13.28 4.11 5.43
C ALA A 151 -11.95 3.36 5.23
N LEU A 152 -11.45 2.67 6.27
CA LEU A 152 -10.20 1.91 6.16
C LEU A 152 -10.34 0.71 5.20
N GLY A 153 -11.42 -0.05 5.33
CA GLY A 153 -11.68 -1.21 4.49
C GLY A 153 -11.87 -0.84 3.03
N ASP A 154 -12.67 0.20 2.74
CA ASP A 154 -12.87 0.64 1.36
C ASP A 154 -11.61 1.23 0.73
N CYS A 155 -10.84 2.04 1.47
CA CYS A 155 -9.55 2.55 0.99
C CYS A 155 -8.56 1.42 0.66
N LEU A 156 -8.49 0.38 1.50
CA LEU A 156 -7.65 -0.78 1.25
C LEU A 156 -8.11 -1.54 0.00
N ALA A 157 -9.42 -1.80 -0.12
CA ALA A 157 -10.01 -2.48 -1.27
C ALA A 157 -9.78 -1.70 -2.57
N ALA A 158 -9.92 -0.37 -2.53
CA ALA A 158 -9.66 0.51 -3.67
C ALA A 158 -8.17 0.50 -4.06
N ALA A 159 -7.26 0.54 -3.07
CA ALA A 159 -5.82 0.46 -3.33
C ALA A 159 -5.41 -0.89 -3.96
N LEU A 160 -6.00 -2.01 -3.50
CA LEU A 160 -5.78 -3.34 -4.05
C LEU A 160 -6.32 -3.46 -5.48
N ASP A 161 -7.53 -2.98 -5.76
CA ASP A 161 -8.09 -2.95 -7.11
C ASP A 161 -7.20 -2.14 -8.07
N TYR A 162 -6.75 -0.96 -7.62
CA TYR A 162 -5.84 -0.12 -8.38
C TYR A 162 -4.45 -0.76 -8.57
N ALA A 163 -4.07 -1.67 -7.68
CA ALA A 163 -2.85 -2.49 -7.80
C ALA A 163 -3.03 -3.76 -8.66
N GLY A 164 -4.20 -3.98 -9.26
CA GLY A 164 -4.46 -5.06 -10.22
C GLY A 164 -4.87 -6.39 -9.57
N PHE A 165 -5.45 -6.34 -8.37
CA PHE A 165 -6.14 -7.48 -7.77
C PHE A 165 -7.60 -7.53 -8.22
N ASP A 166 -8.21 -8.72 -8.17
CA ASP A 166 -9.65 -8.91 -8.31
C ASP A 166 -10.27 -8.86 -6.91
N VAL A 167 -10.88 -7.73 -6.55
CA VAL A 167 -11.25 -7.42 -5.16
C VAL A 167 -12.75 -7.59 -4.92
N CYS A 168 -13.11 -8.48 -3.99
CA CYS A 168 -14.44 -8.56 -3.42
C CYS A 168 -14.49 -7.77 -2.12
N ARG A 169 -15.50 -6.91 -1.96
CA ARG A 169 -15.76 -6.17 -0.71
C ARG A 169 -16.92 -6.86 -0.02
N GLU A 170 -16.74 -7.26 1.23
CA GLU A 170 -17.75 -7.99 1.99
C GLU A 170 -18.12 -7.26 3.28
N PHE A 171 -19.39 -7.36 3.63
CA PHE A 171 -19.93 -6.98 4.92
C PHE A 171 -20.60 -8.21 5.50
N TYR A 172 -20.02 -8.77 6.56
CA TYR A 172 -20.64 -9.90 7.24
C TYR A 172 -21.75 -9.40 8.16
N VAL A 173 -22.99 -9.80 7.86
CA VAL A 173 -24.14 -9.59 8.74
C VAL A 173 -24.27 -10.81 9.64
N ASN A 174 -24.03 -10.63 10.94
CA ASN A 174 -24.28 -11.68 11.92
C ASN A 174 -25.72 -11.59 12.43
N ASP A 175 -26.63 -12.30 11.77
CA ASP A 175 -28.07 -12.34 12.07
C ASP A 175 -28.47 -13.50 13.01
N ALA A 176 -27.50 -14.14 13.66
CA ALA A 176 -27.73 -15.23 14.59
C ALA A 176 -27.09 -15.02 15.97
N GLY A 177 -27.68 -15.68 16.98
CA GLY A 177 -27.15 -15.77 18.35
C GLY A 177 -27.76 -14.77 19.34
N ASN A 178 -27.23 -14.79 20.58
CA ASN A 178 -27.86 -14.13 21.73
C ASN A 178 -28.11 -12.63 21.55
N GLN A 179 -27.28 -11.91 20.80
CA GLN A 179 -27.51 -10.47 20.57
C GLN A 179 -28.78 -10.23 19.74
N ILE A 180 -29.05 -11.09 18.76
CA ILE A 180 -30.27 -11.02 17.94
C ILE A 180 -31.49 -11.42 18.74
N GLU A 181 -31.38 -12.47 19.55
CA GLU A 181 -32.46 -12.90 20.46
C GLU A 181 -32.83 -11.80 21.45
N LYS A 182 -31.83 -11.14 22.05
CA LYS A 182 -32.05 -9.98 22.94
C LYS A 182 -32.69 -8.81 22.20
N PHE A 183 -32.25 -8.53 20.98
CA PHE A 183 -32.82 -7.46 20.16
C PHE A 183 -34.30 -7.73 19.81
N ALA A 184 -34.61 -8.97 19.42
CA ALA A 184 -35.98 -9.41 19.15
C ALA A 184 -36.88 -9.28 20.39
N LEU A 185 -36.40 -9.73 21.56
CA LEU A 185 -37.09 -9.59 22.83
C LEU A 185 -37.38 -8.12 23.17
N SER A 186 -36.38 -7.25 23.05
CA SER A 186 -36.56 -5.80 23.28
C SER A 186 -37.58 -5.19 22.32
N LEU A 187 -37.54 -5.59 21.05
CA LEU A 187 -38.46 -5.09 20.03
C LEU A 187 -39.90 -5.54 20.32
N GLU A 188 -40.11 -6.80 20.70
CA GLU A 188 -41.41 -7.36 21.07
C GLU A 188 -42.03 -6.62 22.27
N VAL A 189 -41.26 -6.40 23.33
CA VAL A 189 -41.73 -5.65 24.51
C VAL A 189 -42.10 -4.21 24.12
N ARG A 190 -41.24 -3.51 23.36
CA ARG A 190 -41.52 -2.13 22.91
C ARG A 190 -42.73 -2.05 21.98
N TYR A 191 -42.92 -3.05 21.13
CA TYR A 191 -44.10 -3.16 20.27
C TYR A 191 -45.39 -3.30 21.11
N LEU A 192 -45.41 -4.18 22.11
CA LEU A 192 -46.57 -4.35 22.99
C LEU A 192 -46.85 -3.10 23.83
N GLN A 193 -45.81 -2.45 24.36
CA GLN A 193 -45.92 -1.18 25.08
C GLN A 193 -46.52 -0.05 24.22
N HIS A 194 -46.26 -0.04 22.90
CA HIS A 194 -46.82 0.94 21.98
C HIS A 194 -48.36 0.90 21.95
N PHE A 195 -48.96 -0.29 21.99
CA PHE A 195 -50.42 -0.46 21.92
C PHE A 195 -51.10 -0.57 23.30
N LEU A 196 -50.44 -1.18 24.27
CA LEU A 196 -51.01 -1.50 25.59
C LEU A 196 -50.65 -0.46 26.67
N GLY A 197 -49.74 0.45 26.37
CA GLY A 197 -49.21 1.44 27.31
C GLY A 197 -47.82 1.06 27.83
N GLU A 198 -47.05 2.08 28.23
CA GLU A 198 -45.62 1.97 28.56
C GLU A 198 -45.34 1.02 29.75
N ASP A 199 -46.25 0.95 30.71
CA ASP A 199 -46.11 0.09 31.90
C ASP A 199 -46.71 -1.32 31.73
N ALA A 200 -47.21 -1.68 30.54
CA ALA A 200 -47.92 -2.94 30.33
C ALA A 200 -47.02 -4.17 30.52
N ILE A 201 -45.75 -4.06 30.15
CA ILE A 201 -44.74 -5.13 30.24
C ILE A 201 -43.42 -4.49 30.65
N GLU A 202 -42.77 -5.06 31.67
CA GLU A 202 -41.46 -4.61 32.12
C GLU A 202 -40.37 -5.02 31.11
N LEU A 203 -39.51 -4.07 30.73
CA LEU A 203 -38.39 -4.35 29.82
C LEU A 203 -37.26 -5.04 30.60
N PRO A 204 -36.88 -6.29 30.25
CA PRO A 204 -35.87 -7.03 31.01
C PRO A 204 -34.53 -6.31 31.07
N GLU A 205 -33.80 -6.48 32.19
CA GLU A 205 -32.50 -5.82 32.42
C GLU A 205 -31.49 -6.16 31.32
N ASP A 206 -31.40 -7.44 30.92
CA ASP A 206 -30.44 -7.94 29.92
C ASP A 206 -30.91 -7.77 28.47
N SER A 207 -31.62 -6.68 28.19
CA SER A 207 -32.18 -6.34 26.88
C SER A 207 -31.63 -5.00 26.38
N TYR A 208 -31.94 -4.60 25.14
CA TYR A 208 -31.60 -3.29 24.61
C TYR A 208 -32.57 -2.22 25.10
N HIS A 209 -32.04 -1.24 25.84
CA HIS A 209 -32.81 -0.14 26.46
C HIS A 209 -32.79 1.16 25.65
N GLY A 210 -32.08 1.20 24.52
CA GLY A 210 -31.92 2.41 23.71
C GLY A 210 -33.25 2.89 23.11
N ASP A 211 -33.40 4.21 22.99
CA ASP A 211 -34.58 4.85 22.38
C ASP A 211 -34.77 4.42 20.91
N ASP A 212 -33.69 4.01 20.25
CA ASP A 212 -33.73 3.48 18.90
C ASP A 212 -34.60 2.23 18.79
N ILE A 213 -34.68 1.39 19.82
CA ILE A 213 -35.57 0.22 19.82
C ILE A 213 -37.04 0.63 19.78
N ARG A 214 -37.41 1.70 20.51
CA ARG A 214 -38.77 2.23 20.50
C ARG A 214 -39.15 2.73 19.12
N VAL A 215 -38.26 3.48 18.48
CA VAL A 215 -38.44 3.93 17.09
C VAL A 215 -38.61 2.75 16.14
N ARG A 216 -37.80 1.69 16.27
CA ARG A 216 -37.93 0.48 15.44
C ARG A 216 -39.24 -0.27 15.67
N ALA A 217 -39.73 -0.32 16.91
CA ALA A 217 -41.03 -0.91 17.22
C ALA A 217 -42.18 -0.12 16.60
N GLU A 218 -42.12 1.21 16.63
CA GLU A 218 -43.09 2.10 15.97
C GLU A 218 -43.07 1.92 14.44
N GLU A 219 -41.89 1.86 13.82
CA GLU A 219 -41.74 1.58 12.39
C GLU A 219 -42.31 0.20 12.02
N PHE A 220 -42.05 -0.82 12.83
CA PHE A 220 -42.59 -2.17 12.62
C PHE A 220 -44.12 -2.18 12.74
N ALA A 221 -44.66 -1.54 13.77
CA ALA A 221 -46.10 -1.39 13.98
C ALA A 221 -46.80 -0.62 12.86
N ALA A 222 -46.16 0.39 12.29
CA ALA A 222 -46.73 1.12 11.15
C ALA A 222 -46.88 0.26 9.89
N VAL A 223 -46.07 -0.79 9.73
CA VAL A 223 -46.10 -1.69 8.56
C VAL A 223 -46.96 -2.92 8.81
N PHE A 224 -46.90 -3.48 10.02
CA PHE A 224 -47.46 -4.80 10.34
C PHE A 224 -48.45 -4.79 11.50
N GLY A 225 -48.72 -3.63 12.10
CA GLY A 225 -49.64 -3.51 13.24
C GLY A 225 -51.08 -3.85 12.88
N ASP A 226 -51.76 -4.46 13.84
CA ASP A 226 -53.17 -4.83 13.78
C ASP A 226 -54.11 -3.65 14.11
#